data_AF-A0A0P9DHZ4-F1
#
_entry.id   AF-A0A0P9DHZ4-F1
#
_cell.length_a   1.000
_cell.length_b   1.000
_cell.length_c   1.000
_cell.angle_alpha   90.00
_cell.angle_beta   90.00
_cell.angle_gamma   90.00
#
_symmetry.space_group_name_H-M   'P 1'
#
loop_
_entity.id
_entity.type
_entity.pdbx_description
1 polymer ?
#
loop_
_entity_poly.entity_id
_entity_poly.type
_entity_poly.pdbx_seq_one_letter_code
_entity_poly.pdbx_strand_id
1 'polypeptide(L)'
;MLVFQAAKVAGLSPEMTASWIGSISIGVGITGIWLSYRYREPIITAWSTPGVAFLVSALAVTPYAEAIGAYMISALGFVVLGLSGMFERFVRMIPPGIASGLLAGILLQFGISAFGGAQIDPVLVVVLFAAYVVLRRFTSRYAIIGILAIGLVYLISTEKADFSTIQLAVASPIFVVPEFSLHALLGVALPLFIITLTGQYMPGMLVLRNDGFKTSANPILTITGLGSFLAAPFGSHAF
;
A
#
# COMPACT_ATOMS: atom_id res chain seq x y z
N MET A 1 0.27 9.43 -5.22
CA MET A 1 0.39 10.81 -4.71
C MET A 1 0.92 10.87 -3.28
N LEU A 2 0.37 10.09 -2.34
CA LEU A 2 0.79 10.15 -0.92
C LEU A 2 2.29 9.86 -0.70
N VAL A 3 2.89 8.89 -1.41
CA VAL A 3 4.34 8.60 -1.28
C VAL A 3 5.19 9.79 -1.72
N PHE A 4 4.86 10.42 -2.85
CA PHE A 4 5.55 11.63 -3.32
C PHE A 4 5.36 12.81 -2.36
N GLN A 5 4.18 12.94 -1.75
CA GLN A 5 3.93 13.96 -0.74
C GLN A 5 4.75 13.71 0.52
N ALA A 6 4.79 12.47 1.03
CA ALA A 6 5.60 12.09 2.17
C ALA A 6 7.11 12.31 1.89
N ALA A 7 7.58 11.89 0.72
CA ALA A 7 8.96 12.11 0.28
C ALA A 7 9.32 13.60 0.17
N LYS A 8 8.42 14.42 -0.35
CA LYS A 8 8.61 15.88 -0.43
C LYS A 8 8.70 16.52 0.96
N VAL A 9 7.83 16.12 1.88
CA VAL A 9 7.84 16.60 3.28
C VAL A 9 9.14 16.19 3.98
N ALA A 10 9.61 14.98 3.71
CA ALA A 10 10.87 14.44 4.23
C ALA A 10 12.12 15.03 3.56
N GLY A 11 11.98 15.89 2.53
CA GLY A 11 13.10 16.46 1.80
C GLY A 11 13.91 15.44 0.97
N LEU A 12 13.30 14.32 0.57
CA LEU A 12 13.99 13.27 -0.18
C LEU A 12 14.29 13.69 -1.61
N SER A 13 15.44 13.25 -2.12
CA SER A 13 15.76 13.41 -3.54
C SER A 13 14.86 12.54 -4.43
N PRO A 14 14.73 12.85 -5.73
CA PRO A 14 14.01 12.01 -6.68
C PRO A 14 14.52 10.57 -6.70
N GLU A 15 15.83 10.36 -6.56
CA GLU A 15 16.46 9.04 -6.56
C GLU A 15 16.10 8.25 -5.29
N MET A 16 16.06 8.90 -4.13
CA MET A 16 15.61 8.26 -2.88
C MET A 16 14.13 7.88 -2.93
N THR A 17 13.30 8.75 -3.53
CA THR A 17 11.88 8.47 -3.75
C THR A 17 11.70 7.29 -4.72
N ALA A 18 12.49 7.25 -5.79
CA ALA A 18 12.50 6.13 -6.73
C ALA A 18 12.98 4.83 -6.07
N SER A 19 14.01 4.88 -5.22
CA SER A 19 14.48 3.73 -4.43
C SER A 19 13.38 3.19 -3.52
N TRP A 20 12.66 4.07 -2.81
CA TRP A 20 11.53 3.68 -1.97
C TRP A 20 10.46 2.97 -2.81
N ILE A 21 9.95 3.62 -3.86
CA ILE A 21 8.89 3.05 -4.71
C ILE A 21 9.35 1.72 -5.36
N GLY A 22 10.60 1.65 -5.81
CA GLY A 22 11.19 0.45 -6.39
C GLY A 22 11.29 -0.69 -5.38
N SER A 23 11.86 -0.43 -4.20
CA SER A 23 12.03 -1.41 -3.14
C SER A 23 10.70 -1.98 -2.66
N ILE A 24 9.70 -1.13 -2.42
CA ILE A 24 8.39 -1.61 -1.97
C ILE A 24 7.66 -2.41 -3.06
N SER A 25 7.78 -1.99 -4.33
CA SER A 25 7.15 -2.70 -5.45
C SER A 25 7.76 -4.08 -5.64
N ILE A 26 9.08 -4.20 -5.54
CA ILE A 26 9.80 -5.48 -5.59
C ILE A 26 9.41 -6.35 -4.40
N GLY A 27 9.42 -5.79 -3.19
CA GLY A 27 9.06 -6.51 -1.96
C GLY A 27 7.63 -7.06 -1.99
N VAL A 28 6.67 -6.23 -2.37
CA VAL A 28 5.27 -6.62 -2.60
C VAL A 28 5.19 -7.70 -3.68
N GLY A 29 5.79 -7.47 -4.86
CA GLY A 29 5.74 -8.43 -5.97
C GLY A 29 6.29 -9.81 -5.59
N ILE A 30 7.47 -9.86 -4.97
CA ILE A 30 8.11 -11.12 -4.56
C ILE A 30 7.27 -11.85 -3.51
N THR A 31 6.86 -11.14 -2.45
CA THR A 31 6.07 -11.75 -1.36
C THR A 31 4.71 -12.23 -1.85
N GLY A 32 4.03 -11.46 -2.69
CA GLY A 32 2.72 -11.80 -3.25
C GLY A 32 2.79 -13.01 -4.19
N ILE A 33 3.78 -13.05 -5.09
CA ILE A 33 4.02 -14.21 -5.98
C ILE A 33 4.31 -15.45 -5.14
N TRP A 34 5.22 -15.35 -4.18
CA TRP A 34 5.62 -16.49 -3.36
C TRP A 34 4.46 -17.02 -2.52
N LEU A 35 3.69 -16.14 -1.85
CA LEU A 35 2.54 -16.52 -1.04
C LEU A 35 1.45 -17.16 -1.91
N SER A 36 1.10 -16.52 -3.03
CA SER A 36 0.10 -17.05 -3.95
C SER A 36 0.49 -18.42 -4.51
N TYR A 37 1.76 -18.60 -4.90
CA TYR A 37 2.29 -19.87 -5.38
C TYR A 37 2.28 -20.95 -4.28
N ARG A 38 2.73 -20.60 -3.07
CA ARG A 38 2.88 -21.54 -1.96
C ARG A 38 1.54 -22.04 -1.40
N TYR A 39 0.54 -21.18 -1.35
CA TYR A 39 -0.78 -21.47 -0.78
C TYR A 39 -1.82 -21.83 -1.84
N ARG A 40 -1.55 -21.58 -3.12
CA ARG A 40 -2.51 -21.78 -4.24
C ARG A 40 -3.83 -21.03 -4.02
N GLU A 41 -3.75 -19.86 -3.39
CA GLU A 41 -4.85 -18.94 -3.12
C GLU A 41 -4.44 -17.54 -3.63
N PRO A 42 -5.39 -16.67 -4.01
CA PRO A 42 -5.10 -15.36 -4.61
C PRO A 42 -4.66 -14.33 -3.55
N ILE A 43 -3.47 -14.53 -3.00
CA ILE A 43 -2.92 -13.67 -1.93
C ILE A 43 -2.25 -12.46 -2.57
N ILE A 44 -2.90 -11.32 -2.47
CA ILE A 44 -2.37 -10.03 -2.93
C ILE A 44 -1.73 -9.32 -1.74
N THR A 45 -0.43 -9.09 -1.83
CA THR A 45 0.31 -8.18 -0.95
C THR A 45 0.30 -6.78 -1.55
N ALA A 46 0.41 -5.75 -0.72
CA ALA A 46 0.38 -4.36 -1.14
C ALA A 46 1.09 -3.49 -0.10
N TRP A 47 1.41 -2.24 -0.40
CA TRP A 47 1.90 -1.34 0.64
C TRP A 47 0.78 -0.83 1.55
N SER A 48 1.16 -0.39 2.75
CA SER A 48 0.23 0.22 3.70
C SER A 48 -0.13 1.63 3.27
N THR A 49 -1.18 1.77 2.46
CA THR A 49 -1.74 3.06 2.07
C THR A 49 -2.08 3.97 3.27
N PRO A 50 -2.77 3.49 4.33
CA PRO A 50 -2.95 4.31 5.53
C PRO A 50 -1.63 4.58 6.26
N GLY A 51 -0.67 3.66 6.18
CA GLY A 51 0.71 3.88 6.64
C GLY A 51 1.38 5.06 5.94
N VAL A 52 1.35 5.12 4.60
CA VAL A 52 1.88 6.26 3.84
C VAL A 52 1.21 7.57 4.23
N ALA A 53 -0.12 7.57 4.39
CA ALA A 53 -0.85 8.77 4.81
C ALA A 53 -0.35 9.29 6.16
N PHE A 54 -0.12 8.38 7.13
CA PHE A 54 0.49 8.72 8.41
C PHE A 54 1.94 9.23 8.26
N LEU A 55 2.72 8.63 7.36
CA LEU A 55 4.12 9.04 7.13
C LEU A 55 4.24 10.46 6.58
N VAL A 56 3.23 11.00 5.89
CA VAL A 56 3.22 12.41 5.48
C VAL A 56 3.40 13.34 6.67
N SER A 57 2.76 13.04 7.80
CA SER A 57 2.94 13.81 9.04
C SER A 57 4.17 13.40 9.84
N ALA A 58 4.47 12.11 9.93
CA ALA A 58 5.56 11.61 10.77
C ALA A 58 6.94 12.04 10.24
N LEU A 59 7.15 11.97 8.93
CA LEU A 59 8.42 12.37 8.31
C LEU A 59 8.68 13.88 8.34
N ALA A 60 7.68 14.70 8.71
CA ALA A 60 7.88 16.13 8.90
C ALA A 60 8.73 16.45 10.14
N VAL A 61 8.73 15.54 11.12
CA VAL A 61 9.35 15.76 12.45
C VAL A 61 10.37 14.69 12.81
N THR A 62 10.51 13.62 12.01
CA THR A 62 11.44 12.52 12.26
C THR A 62 12.50 12.46 11.16
N PRO A 63 13.80 12.47 11.50
CA PRO A 63 14.87 12.27 10.52
C PRO A 63 14.66 10.98 9.73
N TYR A 64 14.98 11.00 8.44
CA TYR A 64 14.69 9.86 7.57
C TYR A 64 15.40 8.57 8.01
N ALA A 65 16.67 8.65 8.44
CA ALA A 65 17.41 7.48 8.94
C ALA A 65 16.75 6.84 10.18
N GLU A 66 16.19 7.66 11.09
CA GLU A 66 15.42 7.18 12.24
C GLU A 66 14.08 6.55 11.81
N ALA A 67 13.43 7.12 10.78
CA ALA A 67 12.22 6.53 10.20
C ALA A 67 12.50 5.16 9.58
N ILE A 68 13.64 4.97 8.89
CA ILE A 68 14.06 3.66 8.38
C ILE A 68 14.22 2.65 9.53
N GLY A 69 14.90 3.04 10.61
CA GLY A 69 15.01 2.19 11.81
C GLY A 69 13.64 1.83 12.40
N ALA A 70 12.71 2.78 12.42
CA ALA A 70 11.33 2.54 12.84
C ALA A 70 10.57 1.59 11.90
N TYR A 71 10.78 1.66 10.58
CA TYR A 71 10.18 0.73 9.62
C TYR A 71 10.68 -0.69 9.86
N MET A 72 11.99 -0.85 10.11
CA MET A 72 12.58 -2.15 10.45
C MET A 72 11.99 -2.72 11.73
N ILE A 73 11.82 -1.90 12.78
CA ILE A 73 11.23 -2.37 14.05
C ILE A 73 9.76 -2.74 13.85
N SER A 74 8.98 -1.93 13.13
CA SER A 74 7.59 -2.25 12.78
C SER A 74 7.50 -3.57 12.01
N ALA A 75 8.38 -3.77 11.03
CA ALA A 75 8.45 -4.99 10.24
C ALA A 75 8.79 -6.21 11.10
N LEU A 76 9.76 -6.07 12.01
CA LEU A 76 10.11 -7.11 12.97
C LEU A 76 8.92 -7.46 13.89
N GLY A 77 8.12 -6.45 14.28
CA GLY A 77 6.87 -6.66 15.00
C GLY A 77 5.91 -7.59 14.26
N PHE A 78 5.77 -7.44 12.94
CA PHE A 78 4.93 -8.34 12.12
C PHE A 78 5.51 -9.76 12.05
N VAL A 79 6.83 -9.88 11.93
CA VAL A 79 7.52 -11.18 11.95
C VAL A 79 7.25 -11.91 13.26
N VAL A 80 7.47 -11.24 14.39
CA VAL A 80 7.23 -11.80 15.73
C VAL A 80 5.76 -12.15 15.93
N LEU A 81 4.85 -11.28 15.50
CA LEU A 81 3.41 -11.52 15.61
C LEU A 81 2.92 -12.70 14.76
N GLY A 82 3.47 -12.84 13.54
CA GLY A 82 3.18 -13.98 12.68
C GLY A 82 3.73 -15.28 13.24
N LEU A 83 4.98 -15.28 13.72
CA LEU A 83 5.62 -16.47 14.31
C LEU A 83 4.99 -16.90 15.63
N SER A 84 4.50 -15.98 16.45
CA SER A 84 3.81 -16.30 17.71
C SER A 84 2.43 -16.91 17.50
N GLY A 85 1.87 -16.78 16.30
CA GLY A 85 0.54 -17.25 15.95
C GLY A 85 -0.61 -16.46 16.58
N MET A 86 -0.31 -15.36 17.28
CA MET A 86 -1.29 -14.54 17.97
C MET A 86 -2.25 -13.86 16.99
N PHE A 87 -1.77 -13.43 15.83
CA PHE A 87 -2.62 -12.72 14.87
C PHE A 87 -3.77 -13.59 14.35
N GLU A 88 -3.49 -14.81 13.92
CA GLU A 88 -4.53 -15.75 13.50
C GLU A 88 -5.57 -15.98 14.60
N ARG A 89 -5.14 -16.03 15.87
CA ARG A 89 -6.05 -16.13 17.02
C ARG A 89 -6.95 -14.91 17.13
N PHE A 90 -6.40 -13.70 17.00
CA PHE A 90 -7.20 -12.46 17.01
C PHE A 90 -8.19 -12.39 15.85
N VAL A 91 -7.76 -12.70 14.62
CA VAL A 91 -8.64 -12.64 13.44
C VAL A 91 -9.80 -13.64 13.56
N ARG A 92 -9.58 -14.81 14.16
CA ARG A 92 -10.65 -15.79 14.44
C ARG A 92 -11.66 -15.33 15.49
N MET A 93 -11.32 -14.38 16.34
CA MET A 93 -12.22 -13.83 17.36
C MET A 93 -13.12 -12.72 16.82
N ILE A 94 -12.88 -12.21 15.60
CA ILE A 94 -13.67 -11.14 15.00
C ILE A 94 -15.04 -11.68 14.60
N PRO A 95 -16.15 -11.17 15.17
CA PRO A 95 -17.49 -11.59 14.78
C PRO A 95 -17.79 -11.23 13.32
N PRO A 96 -18.58 -12.05 12.59
CA PRO A 96 -18.91 -11.78 11.18
C PRO A 96 -19.54 -10.40 10.91
N GLY A 97 -20.32 -9.88 11.87
CA GLY A 97 -20.90 -8.54 11.78
C GLY A 97 -19.85 -7.42 11.80
N ILE A 98 -18.81 -7.54 12.63
CA ILE A 98 -17.69 -6.60 12.65
C ILE A 98 -16.89 -6.71 11.36
N ALA A 99 -16.67 -7.92 10.86
CA ALA A 99 -15.99 -8.13 9.59
C ALA A 99 -16.72 -7.45 8.43
N SER A 100 -18.04 -7.63 8.35
CA SER A 100 -18.88 -6.99 7.34
C SER A 100 -18.88 -5.47 7.46
N GLY A 101 -18.92 -4.95 8.69
CA GLY A 101 -18.82 -3.51 8.96
C GLY A 101 -17.47 -2.90 8.56
N LEU A 102 -16.37 -3.61 8.80
CA LEU A 102 -15.03 -3.20 8.35
C LEU A 102 -14.95 -3.15 6.81
N LEU A 103 -15.46 -4.18 6.12
CA LEU A 103 -15.53 -4.20 4.67
C LEU A 103 -16.37 -3.04 4.13
N ALA A 104 -17.53 -2.77 4.72
CA ALA A 104 -18.38 -1.65 4.34
C ALA A 104 -17.68 -0.29 4.53
N GLY A 105 -17.00 -0.07 5.66
CA GLY A 105 -16.26 1.16 5.93
C GLY A 105 -15.14 1.40 4.91
N ILE A 106 -14.39 0.36 4.56
CA ILE A 106 -13.31 0.44 3.58
C ILE A 106 -13.85 0.71 2.18
N LEU A 107 -14.88 -0.02 1.76
CA LEU A 107 -15.52 0.19 0.45
C LEU A 107 -16.16 1.58 0.35
N LEU A 108 -16.75 2.07 1.43
CA LEU A 108 -17.31 3.43 1.50
C LEU A 108 -16.20 4.47 1.35
N GLN A 109 -15.08 4.32 2.06
CA GLN A 109 -13.95 5.23 1.94
C GLN A 109 -13.40 5.26 0.51
N PHE A 110 -13.21 4.10 -0.13
CA PHE A 110 -12.81 4.04 -1.54
C PHE A 110 -13.82 4.73 -2.47
N GLY A 111 -15.11 4.53 -2.23
CA GLY A 111 -16.18 5.20 -2.97
C GLY A 111 -16.10 6.71 -2.85
N ILE A 112 -15.97 7.24 -1.63
CA ILE A 112 -15.87 8.69 -1.37
C ILE A 112 -14.59 9.25 -1.98
N SER A 113 -13.45 8.59 -1.79
CA SER A 113 -12.16 9.04 -2.33
C SER A 113 -12.13 9.08 -3.86
N ALA A 114 -12.88 8.20 -4.55
CA ALA A 114 -12.99 8.24 -6.01
C ALA A 114 -13.61 9.56 -6.52
N PHE A 115 -14.53 10.17 -5.76
CA PHE A 115 -15.12 11.47 -6.11
C PHE A 115 -14.24 12.67 -5.76
N GLY A 116 -13.17 12.49 -4.97
CA GLY A 116 -12.22 13.57 -4.69
C GLY A 116 -11.60 14.16 -5.96
N GLY A 117 -11.38 13.33 -6.99
CA GLY A 117 -10.90 13.79 -8.30
C GLY A 117 -11.88 14.71 -9.04
N ALA A 118 -13.18 14.65 -8.74
CA ALA A 118 -14.19 15.48 -9.38
C ALA A 118 -14.06 16.96 -8.99
N GLN A 119 -13.43 17.26 -7.86
CA GLN A 119 -13.12 18.66 -7.49
C GLN A 119 -12.03 19.28 -8.36
N ILE A 120 -11.17 18.44 -8.96
CA ILE A 120 -10.04 18.89 -9.79
C ILE A 120 -10.45 18.96 -11.26
N ASP A 121 -11.06 17.89 -11.78
CA ASP A 121 -11.49 17.81 -13.18
C ASP A 121 -12.83 17.04 -13.29
N PRO A 122 -13.97 17.75 -13.15
CA PRO A 122 -15.29 17.14 -13.24
C PRO A 122 -15.54 16.43 -14.57
N VAL A 123 -15.03 16.98 -15.67
CA VAL A 123 -15.25 16.44 -17.02
C VAL A 123 -14.56 15.10 -17.18
N LEU A 124 -13.30 15.00 -16.74
CA LEU A 124 -12.57 13.73 -16.74
C LEU A 124 -13.31 12.67 -15.92
N VAL A 125 -13.82 13.01 -14.73
CA VAL A 125 -14.57 12.05 -13.91
C VAL A 125 -15.84 11.55 -14.60
N VAL A 126 -16.61 12.45 -15.24
CA VAL A 126 -17.81 12.06 -15.99
C VAL A 126 -17.46 11.15 -17.18
N VAL A 127 -16.39 11.46 -17.91
CA VAL A 127 -15.90 10.63 -19.03
C VAL A 127 -15.51 9.24 -18.54
N LEU A 128 -14.72 9.14 -17.48
CA LEU A 128 -14.27 7.85 -16.93
C LEU A 128 -15.44 7.04 -16.36
N PHE A 129 -16.41 7.71 -15.72
CA PHE A 129 -17.61 7.05 -15.20
C PHE A 129 -18.50 6.51 -16.33
N ALA A 130 -18.75 7.32 -17.37
CA ALA A 130 -19.51 6.89 -18.55
C ALA A 130 -18.80 5.73 -19.27
N ALA A 131 -17.48 5.84 -19.45
CA ALA A 131 -16.64 4.78 -20.00
C ALA A 131 -16.75 3.49 -19.17
N TYR A 132 -16.70 3.58 -17.84
CA TYR A 132 -16.88 2.43 -16.96
C TYR A 132 -18.23 1.76 -17.16
N VAL A 133 -19.33 2.52 -17.19
CA VAL A 133 -20.68 1.97 -17.37
C VAL A 133 -20.80 1.25 -18.71
N VAL A 134 -20.31 1.87 -19.79
CA VAL A 134 -20.33 1.28 -21.14
C VAL A 134 -19.44 0.04 -21.20
N LEU A 135 -18.19 0.14 -20.78
CA LEU A 135 -17.26 -0.99 -20.84
C LEU A 135 -17.67 -2.13 -19.92
N ARG A 136 -18.25 -1.85 -18.75
CA ARG A 136 -18.77 -2.91 -17.86
C ARG A 136 -19.92 -3.66 -18.51
N ARG A 137 -20.74 -3.01 -19.35
CA ARG A 137 -21.85 -3.63 -20.08
C ARG A 137 -21.40 -4.58 -21.19
N PHE A 138 -20.28 -4.30 -21.87
CA PHE A 138 -19.82 -5.07 -23.02
C PHE A 138 -18.63 -5.98 -22.72
N THR A 139 -17.70 -5.53 -21.88
CA THR A 139 -16.41 -6.19 -21.61
C THR A 139 -16.02 -6.02 -20.14
N SER A 140 -16.81 -6.55 -19.20
CA SER A 140 -16.59 -6.38 -17.75
C SER A 140 -15.17 -6.73 -17.28
N ARG A 141 -14.50 -7.69 -17.94
CA ARG A 141 -13.11 -8.07 -17.63
C ARG A 141 -12.09 -7.00 -18.01
N TYR A 142 -12.36 -6.21 -19.05
CA TYR A 142 -11.44 -5.21 -19.59
C TYR A 142 -11.83 -3.77 -19.22
N ALA A 143 -12.90 -3.58 -18.45
CA ALA A 143 -13.42 -2.26 -18.13
C ALA A 143 -12.36 -1.34 -17.49
N ILE A 144 -11.59 -1.86 -16.51
CA ILE A 144 -10.54 -1.09 -15.83
C ILE A 144 -9.43 -0.67 -16.80
N ILE A 145 -8.98 -1.58 -17.67
CA ILE A 145 -7.93 -1.29 -18.67
C ILE A 145 -8.45 -0.26 -19.69
N GLY A 146 -9.70 -0.40 -20.14
CA GLY A 146 -10.31 0.53 -21.07
C GLY A 146 -10.48 1.93 -20.49
N ILE A 147 -10.84 2.05 -19.21
CA ILE A 147 -10.90 3.35 -18.51
C ILE A 147 -9.53 4.01 -18.42
N LEU A 148 -8.48 3.23 -18.10
CA LEU A 148 -7.11 3.73 -18.08
C LEU A 148 -6.71 4.28 -19.46
N ALA A 149 -7.00 3.53 -20.53
CA ALA A 149 -6.71 3.95 -21.89
C ALA A 149 -7.47 5.23 -22.28
N ILE A 150 -8.78 5.29 -21.98
CA ILE A 150 -9.63 6.46 -22.26
C ILE A 150 -9.14 7.69 -21.47
N GLY A 151 -8.80 7.51 -20.20
CA GLY A 151 -8.25 8.59 -19.37
C GLY A 151 -6.93 9.12 -19.90
N LEU A 152 -6.04 8.24 -20.34
CA LEU A 152 -4.77 8.64 -20.94
C LEU A 152 -4.99 9.42 -22.25
N VAL A 153 -5.86 8.91 -23.13
CA VAL A 153 -6.22 9.58 -24.38
C VAL A 153 -6.83 10.96 -24.10
N TYR A 154 -7.72 11.07 -23.11
CA TYR A 154 -8.31 12.34 -22.69
C TYR A 154 -7.22 13.33 -22.24
N LEU A 155 -6.32 12.91 -21.34
CA LEU A 155 -5.26 13.77 -20.82
C LEU A 155 -4.29 14.24 -21.93
N ILE A 156 -3.95 13.36 -22.87
CA ILE A 156 -3.13 13.71 -24.04
C ILE A 156 -3.87 14.70 -24.94
N SER A 157 -5.14 14.41 -25.28
CA SER A 157 -5.94 15.24 -26.19
C SER A 157 -6.27 16.63 -25.65
N THR A 158 -6.25 16.79 -24.32
CA THR A 158 -6.50 18.05 -23.62
C THR A 158 -5.22 18.77 -23.22
N GLU A 159 -4.05 18.28 -23.65
CA GLU A 159 -2.73 18.83 -23.31
C GLU A 159 -2.46 18.92 -21.78
N LYS A 160 -3.17 18.11 -20.99
CA LYS A 160 -3.04 18.04 -19.52
C LYS A 160 -1.92 17.10 -19.06
N ALA A 161 -1.33 16.34 -19.98
CA ALA A 161 -0.22 15.45 -19.70
C ALA A 161 1.08 16.03 -20.25
N ASP A 162 2.00 16.37 -19.34
CA ASP A 162 3.36 16.80 -19.69
C ASP A 162 4.29 15.58 -19.70
N PHE A 163 4.79 15.23 -20.89
CA PHE A 163 5.76 14.15 -21.09
C PHE A 163 7.19 14.67 -21.30
N SER A 164 7.41 15.99 -21.32
CA SER A 164 8.70 16.61 -21.65
C SER A 164 9.80 16.29 -20.63
N THR A 165 9.40 16.01 -19.38
CA THR A 165 10.29 15.70 -18.25
C THR A 165 10.45 14.20 -18.00
N ILE A 166 9.83 13.33 -18.82
CA ILE A 166 9.90 11.89 -18.62
C ILE A 166 11.23 11.37 -19.15
N GLN A 167 12.09 10.96 -18.22
CA GLN A 167 13.30 10.22 -18.53
C GLN A 167 13.14 8.77 -18.08
N LEU A 168 13.46 7.84 -18.98
CA LEU A 168 13.51 6.43 -18.64
C LEU A 168 14.75 6.19 -17.80
N ALA A 169 14.56 5.98 -16.50
CA ALA A 169 15.61 5.64 -15.57
C ALA A 169 15.23 4.37 -14.81
N VAL A 170 16.22 3.51 -14.57
CA VAL A 170 16.03 2.34 -13.70
C VAL A 170 16.16 2.83 -12.26
N ALA A 171 15.15 2.57 -11.43
CA ALA A 171 15.21 2.86 -10.01
C ALA A 171 16.34 2.02 -9.37
N SER A 172 17.46 2.67 -9.02
CA SER A 172 18.55 2.02 -8.31
C SER A 172 18.24 1.98 -6.81
N PRO A 173 18.43 0.83 -6.13
CA PRO A 173 18.28 0.77 -4.68
C PRO A 173 19.35 1.64 -4.01
N ILE A 174 18.92 2.62 -3.22
CA ILE A 174 19.78 3.48 -2.40
C ILE A 174 19.70 3.00 -0.97
N PHE A 175 20.82 2.48 -0.47
CA PHE A 175 20.93 2.04 0.91
C PHE A 175 21.05 3.24 1.84
N VAL A 176 20.18 3.29 2.85
CA VAL A 176 20.20 4.26 3.93
C VAL A 176 20.51 3.53 5.22
N VAL A 177 21.58 3.96 5.91
CA VAL A 177 21.96 3.39 7.20
C VAL A 177 20.84 3.68 8.20
N PRO A 178 20.23 2.65 8.83
CA PRO A 178 19.18 2.87 9.81
C PRO A 178 19.75 3.46 11.10
N GLU A 179 19.04 4.44 11.67
CA GLU A 179 19.27 4.92 13.02
C GLU A 179 18.12 4.49 13.93
N PHE A 180 18.44 4.10 15.16
CA PHE A 180 17.43 3.63 16.11
C PHE A 180 17.32 4.62 17.26
N SER A 181 16.14 5.21 17.41
CA SER A 181 15.83 6.11 18.51
C SER A 181 14.54 5.68 19.21
N LEU A 182 14.45 5.99 20.51
CA LEU A 182 13.23 5.77 21.27
C LEU A 182 12.08 6.65 20.74
N HIS A 183 12.41 7.84 20.26
CA HIS A 183 11.43 8.76 19.67
C HIS A 183 10.79 8.16 18.41
N ALA A 184 11.58 7.64 17.47
CA ALA A 184 11.06 7.02 16.26
C ALA A 184 10.39 5.67 16.53
N LEU A 185 10.83 4.91 17.55
CA LEU A 185 10.14 3.71 18.00
C LEU A 185 8.68 4.02 18.40
N LEU A 186 8.51 5.00 19.30
CA LEU A 186 7.20 5.34 19.86
C LEU A 186 6.36 6.19 18.90
N GLY A 187 7.01 7.10 18.19
CA GLY A 187 6.37 8.08 17.31
C GLY A 187 6.11 7.57 15.90
N VAL A 188 6.81 6.53 15.43
CA VAL A 188 6.67 6.00 14.06
C VAL A 188 6.43 4.50 14.04
N ALA A 189 7.31 3.69 14.65
CA ALA A 189 7.25 2.23 14.52
C ALA A 189 5.95 1.64 15.08
N LEU A 190 5.59 2.01 16.32
CA LEU A 190 4.36 1.55 16.97
C LEU A 190 3.09 1.99 16.22
N PRO A 191 2.90 3.28 15.88
CA PRO A 191 1.76 3.72 15.08
C PRO A 191 1.70 3.03 13.72
N LEU A 192 2.81 2.93 13.00
CA LEU A 192 2.87 2.29 11.69
C LEU A 192 2.47 0.80 11.78
N PHE A 193 2.94 0.10 12.81
CA PHE A 193 2.56 -1.29 13.08
C PHE A 193 1.06 -1.42 13.31
N ILE A 194 0.48 -0.61 14.20
CA ILE A 194 -0.95 -0.66 14.53
C ILE A 194 -1.81 -0.31 13.31
N ILE A 195 -1.46 0.77 12.60
CA ILE A 195 -2.19 1.24 11.41
C ILE A 195 -2.15 0.18 10.31
N THR A 196 -1.00 -0.44 10.09
CA THR A 196 -0.88 -1.46 9.03
C THR A 196 -1.57 -2.77 9.43
N LEU A 197 -1.47 -3.18 10.69
CA LEU A 197 -2.17 -4.35 11.22
C LEU A 197 -3.69 -4.22 11.05
N THR A 198 -4.24 -3.08 11.48
CA THR A 198 -5.68 -2.81 11.51
C THR A 198 -6.24 -2.39 10.16
N GLY A 199 -5.50 -1.58 9.40
CA GLY A 199 -5.94 -1.01 8.14
C GLY A 199 -5.70 -1.90 6.93
N GLN A 200 -4.74 -2.84 6.99
CA GLN A 200 -4.37 -3.65 5.83
C GLN A 200 -4.47 -5.16 6.09
N TYR A 201 -3.77 -5.69 7.10
CA TYR A 201 -3.75 -7.13 7.34
C TYR A 201 -5.13 -7.67 7.75
N MET A 202 -5.79 -7.02 8.71
CA MET A 202 -7.10 -7.45 9.18
C MET A 202 -8.14 -7.46 8.05
N PRO A 203 -8.35 -6.37 7.28
CA PRO A 203 -9.32 -6.38 6.18
C PRO A 203 -8.95 -7.35 5.07
N GLY A 204 -7.67 -7.44 4.69
CA GLY A 204 -7.21 -8.36 3.65
C GLY A 204 -7.54 -9.82 4.01
N MET A 205 -7.32 -10.21 5.28
CA MET A 205 -7.70 -11.54 5.75
C MET A 205 -9.20 -11.77 5.78
N LEU A 206 -10.00 -10.74 6.10
CA LEU A 206 -11.45 -10.85 6.11
C LEU A 206 -12.02 -11.01 4.70
N VAL A 207 -11.47 -10.31 3.69
CA VAL A 207 -11.82 -10.51 2.28
C VAL A 207 -11.52 -11.94 1.86
N LEU A 208 -10.29 -12.42 2.07
CA LEU A 208 -9.90 -13.79 1.71
C LEU A 208 -10.84 -14.83 2.34
N ARG A 209 -11.17 -14.68 3.62
CA ARG A 209 -12.09 -15.60 4.31
C ARG A 209 -13.52 -15.52 3.80
N ASN A 210 -14.01 -14.32 3.50
CA ASN A 210 -15.35 -14.12 2.94
C ASN A 210 -15.48 -14.74 1.55
N ASP A 211 -14.37 -14.78 0.79
CA ASP A 211 -14.28 -15.46 -0.51
C ASP A 211 -14.08 -16.99 -0.39
N GLY A 212 -14.05 -17.54 0.83
CA GLY A 212 -14.00 -18.98 1.11
C GLY A 212 -12.58 -19.57 1.26
N PHE A 213 -11.55 -18.73 1.23
CA PHE A 213 -10.16 -19.15 1.38
C PHE A 213 -9.79 -19.46 2.84
N LYS A 214 -8.88 -20.43 3.03
CA LYS A 214 -8.52 -20.98 4.36
C LYS A 214 -7.09 -20.69 4.78
N THR A 215 -6.34 -19.90 3.99
CA THR A 215 -4.96 -19.53 4.38
C THR A 215 -4.92 -18.91 5.76
N SER A 216 -4.00 -19.42 6.57
CA SER A 216 -3.68 -18.84 7.88
C SER A 216 -3.06 -17.46 7.69
N ALA A 217 -3.41 -16.51 8.55
CA ALA A 217 -2.84 -15.17 8.48
C ALA A 217 -1.35 -15.15 8.88
N ASN A 218 -0.91 -16.09 9.72
CA ASN A 218 0.42 -16.07 10.32
C ASN A 218 1.56 -16.08 9.29
N PRO A 219 1.59 -16.99 8.30
CA PRO A 219 2.67 -17.00 7.32
C PRO A 219 2.64 -15.80 6.38
N ILE A 220 1.45 -15.23 6.12
CA ILE A 220 1.32 -13.98 5.37
C ILE A 220 2.08 -12.90 6.12
N LEU A 221 1.73 -12.64 7.38
CA LEU A 221 2.38 -11.62 8.23
C LEU A 221 3.89 -11.83 8.37
N THR A 222 4.33 -13.07 8.57
CA THR A 222 5.75 -13.36 8.72
C THR A 222 6.51 -13.02 7.44
N ILE A 223 5.98 -13.37 6.27
CA ILE A 223 6.69 -13.25 5.00
C ILE A 223 6.67 -11.82 4.48
N THR A 224 5.54 -11.13 4.59
CA THR A 224 5.45 -9.69 4.26
C THR A 224 6.22 -8.85 5.27
N GLY A 225 6.23 -9.22 6.55
CA GLY A 225 7.09 -8.61 7.57
C GLY A 225 8.58 -8.80 7.29
N LEU A 226 9.02 -10.00 6.90
CA LEU A 226 10.40 -10.25 6.49
C LEU A 226 10.76 -9.47 5.22
N GLY A 227 9.86 -9.43 4.23
CA GLY A 227 10.02 -8.63 3.03
C GLY A 227 10.18 -7.14 3.37
N SER A 228 9.31 -6.60 4.22
CA SER A 228 9.37 -5.22 4.70
C SER A 228 10.66 -4.92 5.43
N PHE A 229 11.12 -5.84 6.30
CA PHE A 229 12.37 -5.67 7.05
C PHE A 229 13.59 -5.57 6.14
N LEU A 230 13.66 -6.43 5.10
CA LEU A 230 14.76 -6.42 4.14
C LEU A 230 14.71 -5.23 3.17
N ALA A 231 13.50 -4.78 2.83
CA ALA A 231 13.26 -3.66 1.92
C ALA A 231 13.42 -2.29 2.61
N ALA A 232 13.30 -2.23 3.94
CA ALA A 232 13.31 -0.99 4.72
C ALA A 232 14.57 -0.15 4.54
N PRO A 233 15.80 -0.69 4.56
CA PRO A 233 17.01 0.11 4.30
C PRO A 233 17.05 0.82 2.94
N PHE A 234 16.16 0.47 2.02
CA PHE A 234 16.03 1.11 0.70
C PHE A 234 14.84 2.08 0.62
N GLY A 235 14.24 2.41 1.77
CA GLY A 235 13.13 3.35 1.91
C GLY A 235 11.76 2.71 2.12
N SER A 236 11.62 1.39 1.97
CA SER A 236 10.32 0.74 2.04
C SER A 236 9.72 0.76 3.44
N HIS A 237 8.59 1.43 3.61
CA HIS A 237 7.74 1.24 4.78
C HIS A 237 6.99 -0.11 4.72
N ALA A 238 6.18 -0.38 5.74
CA ALA A 238 5.45 -1.64 5.89
C ALA A 238 4.51 -1.95 4.71
N PHE A 239 4.58 -3.20 4.25
CA PHE A 239 3.71 -3.82 3.25
C PHE A 239 3.33 -5.25 3.64
#